data_AF-X6LR57-F1
#
_entry.id   AF-X6LR57-F1
#
_cell.length_a   1.000
_cell.length_b   1.000
_cell.length_c   1.000
_cell.angle_alpha   90.00
_cell.angle_beta   90.00
_cell.angle_gamma   90.00
#
_symmetry.space_group_name_H-M   'P 1'
#
loop_
_entity.id
_entity.type
_entity.pdbx_description
1 polymer ?
#
loop_
_entity_poly.entity_id
_entity_poly.type
_entity_poly.pdbx_seq_one_letter_code
_entity_poly.pdbx_strand_id
1 'polypeptide(L)'
;TISTKLNDKQLDRVFSAFIYELKSTNQWVRESCSKSLGIIATKASEKQLEEVINALMSGLKDEDKYVRVSCAKSLGIISEKLNEKQLDNAINTLIDGFKDKDENVRESCAKSLGVISANLADKQLEGVFNALPKGQIWAYFDSYEKALKEISTEWNEKQSNALIFVFKHSINTNNYKDKNYLLMRLLELISTKLNDKQLYLLV
;
A
#
# COMPACT_ATOMS: atom_id res chain seq x y z
N THR A 1 -14.12 16.26 6.59
CA THR A 1 -13.85 16.54 5.16
C THR A 1 -15.16 16.65 4.41
N ILE A 2 -15.25 17.45 3.33
CA ILE A 2 -16.49 17.64 2.54
C ILE A 2 -17.11 16.31 2.07
N SER A 3 -16.30 15.26 1.88
CA SER A 3 -16.75 13.91 1.54
C SER A 3 -17.79 13.32 2.50
N THR A 4 -17.87 13.77 3.76
CA THR A 4 -18.88 13.29 4.72
C THR A 4 -20.26 13.94 4.54
N LYS A 5 -20.41 14.87 3.60
CA LYS A 5 -21.66 15.61 3.34
C LYS A 5 -22.25 15.34 1.95
N LEU A 6 -21.57 14.57 1.10
CA LEU A 6 -22.01 14.30 -0.27
C LEU A 6 -22.90 13.05 -0.31
N ASN A 7 -24.00 13.10 -1.07
CA ASN A 7 -24.76 11.90 -1.44
C ASN A 7 -24.12 11.19 -2.64
N ASP A 8 -24.56 9.96 -2.94
CA ASP A 8 -23.98 9.12 -3.99
C ASP A 8 -23.93 9.80 -5.36
N LYS A 9 -25.00 10.51 -5.75
CA LYS A 9 -25.06 11.23 -7.03
C LYS A 9 -24.10 12.41 -7.09
N GLN A 10 -23.89 13.10 -5.97
CA GLN A 10 -22.89 14.16 -5.88
C GLN A 10 -21.47 13.56 -5.94
N LEU A 11 -21.27 12.41 -5.31
CA LEU A 11 -19.99 11.71 -5.32
C LEU A 11 -19.63 11.22 -6.73
N ASP A 12 -20.58 10.67 -7.49
CA ASP A 12 -20.41 10.30 -8.91
C ASP A 12 -19.89 11.48 -9.75
N ARG A 13 -20.47 12.66 -9.56
CA ARG A 13 -20.06 13.87 -10.27
C ARG A 13 -18.64 14.29 -9.90
N VAL A 14 -18.28 14.20 -8.63
CA VAL A 14 -16.93 14.51 -8.15
C VAL A 14 -15.91 13.52 -8.72
N PHE A 15 -16.22 12.21 -8.70
CA PHE A 15 -15.37 11.20 -9.31
C PHE A 15 -15.17 11.45 -10.80
N SER A 16 -16.27 11.66 -11.53
CA SER A 16 -16.22 11.94 -12.97
C SER A 16 -15.35 13.16 -13.28
N ALA A 17 -15.53 14.26 -12.54
CA ALA A 17 -14.74 15.47 -12.72
C ALA A 17 -13.25 15.25 -12.42
N PHE A 18 -12.92 14.59 -11.31
CA PHE A 18 -11.52 14.34 -10.96
C PHE A 18 -10.85 13.36 -11.91
N ILE A 19 -11.53 12.30 -12.34
CA ILE A 19 -11.03 11.34 -13.33
C ILE A 19 -10.80 12.04 -14.68
N TYR A 20 -11.69 12.96 -15.07
CA TYR A 20 -11.49 13.77 -16.28
C TYR A 20 -10.24 14.65 -16.17
N GLU A 21 -10.06 15.33 -15.04
CA GLU A 21 -8.91 16.23 -14.78
C GLU A 21 -7.57 15.50 -14.61
N LEU A 22 -7.55 14.17 -14.46
CA LEU A 22 -6.32 13.39 -14.58
C LEU A 22 -5.69 13.45 -15.98
N LYS A 23 -6.38 14.00 -16.98
CA LYS A 23 -5.84 14.26 -18.33
C LYS A 23 -5.41 15.71 -18.52
N SER A 24 -5.49 16.54 -17.48
CA SER A 24 -5.09 17.95 -17.54
C SER A 24 -3.63 18.10 -17.97
N THR A 25 -3.32 19.14 -18.74
CA THR A 25 -1.94 19.47 -19.10
C THR A 25 -1.13 19.97 -17.90
N ASN A 26 -1.80 20.40 -16.83
CA ASN A 26 -1.15 20.87 -15.61
C ASN A 26 -0.95 19.72 -14.61
N GLN A 27 0.31 19.36 -14.36
CA GLN A 27 0.66 18.27 -13.44
C GLN A 27 0.16 18.49 -12.01
N TRP A 28 0.07 19.74 -11.55
CA TRP A 28 -0.44 20.07 -10.20
C TRP A 28 -1.93 19.75 -10.06
N VAL A 29 -2.70 19.91 -11.15
CA VAL A 29 -4.11 19.52 -11.21
C VAL A 29 -4.22 18.00 -11.15
N ARG A 30 -3.46 17.29 -11.99
CA ARG A 30 -3.45 15.81 -11.99
C ARG A 30 -3.06 15.23 -10.64
N GLU A 31 -2.03 15.78 -10.00
CA GLU A 31 -1.56 15.39 -8.67
C GLU A 31 -2.65 15.61 -7.62
N SER A 32 -3.26 16.80 -7.60
CA SER A 32 -4.32 17.16 -6.64
C SER A 32 -5.56 16.29 -6.81
N CYS A 33 -5.95 15.98 -8.05
CA CYS A 33 -7.04 15.06 -8.35
C CYS A 33 -6.72 13.65 -7.88
N SER A 34 -5.50 13.15 -8.15
CA SER A 34 -5.05 11.83 -7.71
C SER A 34 -5.12 11.67 -6.19
N LYS A 35 -4.60 12.65 -5.43
CA LYS A 35 -4.69 12.66 -3.95
C LYS A 35 -6.14 12.70 -3.49
N SER A 36 -6.95 13.56 -4.10
CA SER A 36 -8.34 13.76 -3.69
C SER A 36 -9.18 12.51 -3.94
N LEU A 37 -8.97 11.82 -5.07
CA LEU A 37 -9.60 10.55 -5.39
C LEU A 37 -9.36 9.52 -4.29
N GLY A 38 -8.12 9.33 -3.82
CA GLY A 38 -7.82 8.40 -2.73
C GLY A 38 -8.60 8.71 -1.43
N ILE A 39 -8.68 9.98 -1.05
CA ILE A 39 -9.37 10.40 0.17
C ILE A 39 -10.88 10.19 0.06
N ILE A 40 -11.51 10.65 -1.03
CA ILE A 40 -12.96 10.61 -1.16
C ILE A 40 -13.47 9.19 -1.47
N ALA A 41 -12.66 8.35 -2.12
CA ALA A 41 -13.00 6.96 -2.44
C ALA A 41 -13.10 6.05 -1.21
N THR A 42 -12.59 6.47 -0.05
CA THR A 42 -12.86 5.79 1.23
C THR A 42 -14.36 5.72 1.59
N LYS A 43 -15.19 6.54 0.92
CA LYS A 43 -16.66 6.59 1.08
C LYS A 43 -17.42 6.10 -0.16
N ALA A 44 -16.72 5.64 -1.20
CA ALA A 44 -17.34 5.16 -2.42
C ALA A 44 -18.09 3.83 -2.21
N SER A 45 -19.15 3.64 -2.99
CA SER A 45 -19.74 2.32 -3.23
C SER A 45 -18.80 1.46 -4.09
N GLU A 46 -19.00 0.14 -4.08
CA GLU A 46 -18.21 -0.80 -4.91
C GLU A 46 -18.25 -0.43 -6.40
N LYS A 47 -19.42 -0.02 -6.91
CA LYS A 47 -19.61 0.41 -8.29
C LYS A 47 -18.75 1.63 -8.64
N GLN A 48 -18.70 2.62 -7.74
CA GLN A 48 -17.91 3.84 -7.95
C GLN A 48 -16.40 3.59 -7.87
N LEU A 49 -15.99 2.62 -7.06
CA LEU A 49 -14.58 2.29 -6.87
C LEU A 49 -13.92 1.78 -8.15
N GLU A 50 -14.65 1.05 -9.00
CA GLU A 50 -14.08 0.46 -10.22
C GLU A 50 -13.41 1.51 -11.12
N GLU A 51 -14.11 2.61 -11.42
CA GLU A 51 -13.56 3.68 -12.25
C GLU A 51 -12.38 4.40 -11.58
N VAL A 52 -12.48 4.62 -10.26
CA VAL A 52 -11.43 5.30 -9.49
C VAL A 52 -10.15 4.46 -9.46
N ILE A 53 -10.24 3.16 -9.21
CA ILE A 53 -9.09 2.27 -9.14
C ILE A 53 -8.40 2.19 -10.49
N ASN A 54 -9.17 2.03 -11.58
CA ASN A 54 -8.62 2.02 -12.94
C ASN A 54 -7.90 3.32 -13.28
N ALA A 55 -8.45 4.46 -12.87
CA ALA A 55 -7.84 5.76 -13.06
C ALA A 55 -6.55 5.91 -12.24
N LEU A 56 -6.54 5.51 -10.97
CA LEU A 56 -5.36 5.55 -10.10
C LEU A 56 -4.26 4.62 -10.62
N MET A 57 -4.58 3.37 -10.99
CA MET A 57 -3.61 2.43 -11.57
C MET A 57 -2.99 2.96 -12.87
N SER A 58 -3.80 3.63 -13.72
CA SER A 58 -3.29 4.28 -14.92
C SER A 58 -2.38 5.46 -14.60
N GLY A 59 -2.68 6.22 -13.55
CA GLY A 59 -1.88 7.34 -13.08
C GLY A 59 -0.48 6.96 -12.54
N LEU A 60 -0.24 5.70 -12.19
CA LEU A 60 1.13 5.19 -11.95
C LEU A 60 2.01 5.17 -13.21
N LYS A 61 1.46 5.49 -14.39
CA LYS A 61 2.21 5.64 -15.65
C LYS A 61 2.33 7.09 -16.10
N ASP A 62 1.88 8.06 -15.28
CA ASP A 62 1.98 9.48 -15.59
C ASP A 62 3.43 9.92 -15.80
N GLU A 63 3.65 10.90 -16.66
CA GLU A 63 4.98 11.48 -16.91
C GLU A 63 5.58 12.13 -15.64
N ASP A 64 4.73 12.73 -14.81
CA ASP A 64 5.11 13.46 -13.62
C ASP A 64 5.17 12.54 -12.40
N LYS A 65 6.31 12.58 -11.71
CA LYS A 65 6.57 11.69 -10.56
C LYS A 65 5.65 11.97 -9.37
N TYR A 66 5.20 13.20 -9.16
CA TYR A 66 4.35 13.55 -8.03
C TYR A 66 2.92 13.03 -8.23
N VAL A 67 2.46 13.00 -9.49
CA VAL A 67 1.23 12.30 -9.87
C VAL A 67 1.35 10.81 -9.57
N ARG A 68 2.41 10.15 -10.07
CA ARG A 68 2.65 8.70 -9.81
C ARG A 68 2.71 8.37 -8.31
N VAL A 69 3.43 9.18 -7.53
CA VAL A 69 3.49 9.08 -6.05
C VAL A 69 2.10 9.18 -5.43
N SER A 70 1.29 10.15 -5.88
CA SER A 70 -0.05 10.39 -5.34
C SER A 70 -1.01 9.24 -5.67
N CYS A 71 -0.91 8.67 -6.87
CA CYS A 71 -1.67 7.49 -7.26
C CYS A 71 -1.28 6.26 -6.43
N ALA A 72 0.02 5.98 -6.27
CA ALA A 72 0.50 4.87 -5.46
C ALA A 72 -0.01 4.96 -4.02
N LYS A 73 0.12 6.14 -3.39
CA LYS A 73 -0.39 6.39 -2.02
C LYS A 73 -1.91 6.20 -1.93
N SER A 74 -2.65 6.69 -2.93
CA SER A 74 -4.11 6.60 -2.95
C SER A 74 -4.60 5.15 -3.05
N LEU A 75 -3.92 4.28 -3.81
CA LEU A 75 -4.21 2.84 -3.85
C LEU A 75 -4.05 2.19 -2.48
N GLY A 76 -3.01 2.55 -1.71
CA GLY A 76 -2.83 2.06 -0.35
C GLY A 76 -3.99 2.47 0.58
N ILE A 77 -4.42 3.74 0.50
CA ILE A 77 -5.50 4.29 1.33
C ILE A 77 -6.84 3.59 1.10
N ILE A 78 -7.16 3.22 -0.15
CA ILE A 78 -8.46 2.62 -0.49
C ILE A 78 -8.46 1.10 -0.44
N SER A 79 -7.33 0.47 -0.12
CA SER A 79 -7.12 -0.98 -0.22
C SER A 79 -8.16 -1.83 0.52
N GLU A 80 -8.59 -1.41 1.71
CA GLU A 80 -9.59 -2.11 2.53
C GLU A 80 -11.00 -2.09 1.93
N LYS A 81 -11.25 -1.27 0.91
CA LYS A 81 -12.53 -1.19 0.20
C LYS A 81 -12.56 -2.03 -1.07
N LEU A 82 -11.42 -2.60 -1.46
CA LEU A 82 -11.29 -3.32 -2.71
C LEU A 82 -11.83 -4.73 -2.56
N ASN A 83 -12.57 -5.20 -3.56
CA ASN A 83 -12.83 -6.63 -3.70
C ASN A 83 -11.53 -7.37 -4.11
N GLU A 84 -11.53 -8.70 -4.03
CA GLU A 84 -10.34 -9.53 -4.26
C GLU A 84 -9.65 -9.23 -5.59
N LYS A 85 -10.42 -9.16 -6.68
CA LYS A 85 -9.90 -8.87 -8.03
C LYS A 85 -9.27 -7.48 -8.12
N GLN A 86 -9.92 -6.47 -7.54
CA GLN A 86 -9.40 -5.10 -7.52
C GLN A 86 -8.12 -5.01 -6.69
N LEU A 87 -8.07 -5.71 -5.56
CA LEU A 87 -6.91 -5.75 -4.68
C LEU A 87 -5.71 -6.42 -5.37
N ASP A 88 -5.91 -7.55 -6.04
CA ASP A 88 -4.87 -8.23 -6.81
C ASP A 88 -4.31 -7.34 -7.93
N ASN A 89 -5.18 -6.63 -8.66
CA ASN A 89 -4.75 -5.69 -9.69
C ASN A 89 -3.95 -4.52 -9.10
N ALA A 90 -4.37 -3.97 -7.96
CA ALA A 90 -3.66 -2.90 -7.27
C ALA A 90 -2.29 -3.37 -6.77
N ILE A 91 -2.22 -4.58 -6.19
CA ILE A 91 -0.96 -5.22 -5.75
C ILE A 91 0.01 -5.37 -6.93
N ASN A 92 -0.44 -5.96 -8.04
CA ASN A 92 0.41 -6.15 -9.21
C ASN A 92 0.90 -4.82 -9.79
N THR A 93 0.03 -3.80 -9.82
CA THR A 93 0.38 -2.45 -10.29
C THR A 93 1.43 -1.79 -9.39
N LEU A 94 1.30 -1.93 -8.07
CA LEU A 94 2.28 -1.41 -7.11
C LEU A 94 3.61 -2.18 -7.17
N ILE A 95 3.58 -3.50 -7.42
CA ILE A 95 4.78 -4.30 -7.64
C ILE A 95 5.53 -3.82 -8.88
N ASP A 96 4.81 -3.54 -9.97
CA ASP A 96 5.42 -2.95 -11.17
C ASP A 96 6.03 -1.56 -10.90
N GLY A 97 5.44 -0.79 -9.98
CA GLY A 97 5.95 0.51 -9.53
C GLY A 97 7.36 0.46 -8.92
N PHE A 98 7.85 -0.70 -8.46
CA PHE A 98 9.24 -0.86 -8.04
C PHE A 98 10.26 -0.73 -9.17
N LYS A 99 9.81 -0.81 -10.43
CA LYS A 99 10.64 -0.60 -11.62
C LYS A 99 10.70 0.88 -12.02
N ASP A 100 10.02 1.77 -11.31
CA ASP A 100 10.02 3.21 -11.62
C ASP A 100 11.42 3.80 -11.50
N LYS A 101 11.72 4.76 -12.38
CA LYS A 101 12.99 5.48 -12.40
C LYS A 101 13.17 6.37 -11.16
N ASP A 102 12.09 6.94 -10.62
CA ASP A 102 12.14 7.85 -9.48
C ASP A 102 12.04 7.08 -8.15
N GLU A 103 12.96 7.38 -7.25
CA GLU A 103 13.04 6.73 -5.94
C GLU A 103 11.81 6.99 -5.06
N ASN A 104 11.22 8.19 -5.13
CA ASN A 104 10.03 8.52 -4.33
C ASN A 104 8.81 7.71 -4.78
N VAL A 105 8.73 7.37 -6.08
CA VAL A 105 7.66 6.52 -6.62
C VAL A 105 7.84 5.10 -6.11
N ARG A 106 9.06 4.54 -6.18
CA ARG A 106 9.36 3.21 -5.64
C ARG A 106 9.07 3.13 -4.14
N GLU A 107 9.50 4.12 -3.37
CA GLU A 107 9.22 4.21 -1.93
C GLU A 107 7.71 4.31 -1.65
N SER A 108 6.97 5.10 -2.43
CA SER A 108 5.52 5.22 -2.26
C SER A 108 4.78 3.92 -2.59
N CYS A 109 5.24 3.17 -3.59
CA CYS A 109 4.69 1.84 -3.89
C CYS A 109 4.99 0.85 -2.76
N ALA A 110 6.21 0.87 -2.21
CA ALA A 110 6.59 0.06 -1.06
C ALA A 110 5.72 0.35 0.17
N LYS A 111 5.48 1.64 0.47
CA LYS A 111 4.60 2.09 1.55
C LYS A 111 3.18 1.57 1.39
N SER A 112 2.59 1.78 0.21
CA SER A 112 1.24 1.29 -0.07
C SER A 112 1.12 -0.23 0.01
N LEU A 113 2.12 -0.97 -0.49
CA LEU A 113 2.16 -2.42 -0.34
C LEU A 113 2.31 -2.85 1.11
N GLY A 114 3.12 -2.15 1.91
CA GLY A 114 3.22 -2.41 3.35
C GLY A 114 1.88 -2.28 4.08
N VAL A 115 1.11 -1.23 3.76
CA VAL A 115 -0.25 -1.02 4.28
C VAL A 115 -1.21 -2.12 3.83
N ILE A 116 -1.18 -2.47 2.53
CA ILE A 116 -2.01 -3.56 1.99
C ILE A 116 -1.67 -4.87 2.70
N SER A 117 -0.39 -5.23 2.76
CA SER A 117 0.10 -6.48 3.35
C SER A 117 -0.24 -6.60 4.84
N ALA A 118 -0.23 -5.51 5.61
CA ALA A 118 -0.70 -5.55 7.01
C ALA A 118 -2.14 -6.04 7.16
N ASN A 119 -2.91 -6.01 6.07
CA ASN A 119 -4.28 -6.47 5.99
C ASN A 119 -4.50 -7.70 5.08
N LEU A 120 -3.45 -8.38 4.61
CA LEU A 120 -3.57 -9.61 3.82
C LEU A 120 -3.56 -10.88 4.69
N ALA A 121 -4.01 -12.00 4.11
CA ALA A 121 -3.82 -13.34 4.68
C ALA A 121 -2.48 -13.94 4.20
N ASP A 122 -1.94 -14.92 4.95
CA ASP A 122 -0.61 -15.50 4.74
C ASP A 122 -0.33 -15.93 3.29
N LYS A 123 -1.31 -16.57 2.62
CA LYS A 123 -1.13 -17.02 1.22
C LYS A 123 -0.93 -15.85 0.24
N GLN A 124 -1.63 -14.73 0.45
CA GLN A 124 -1.49 -13.55 -0.40
C GLN A 124 -0.17 -12.83 -0.13
N LEU A 125 0.27 -12.79 1.15
CA LEU A 125 1.56 -12.24 1.55
C LEU A 125 2.73 -12.94 0.87
N GLU A 126 2.68 -14.27 0.80
CA GLU A 126 3.69 -15.07 0.10
C GLU A 126 3.75 -14.73 -1.39
N GLY A 127 2.59 -14.53 -2.03
CA GLY A 127 2.51 -14.09 -3.42
C GLY A 127 3.15 -12.71 -3.64
N VAL A 128 2.86 -11.75 -2.77
CA VAL A 128 3.49 -10.41 -2.82
C VAL A 128 5.00 -10.53 -2.68
N PHE A 129 5.48 -11.23 -1.66
CA PHE A 129 6.92 -11.38 -1.40
C PHE A 129 7.68 -11.97 -2.59
N ASN A 130 7.16 -13.05 -3.18
CA ASN A 130 7.80 -13.73 -4.31
C ASN A 130 7.82 -12.88 -5.58
N ALA A 131 6.93 -11.90 -5.71
CA ALA A 131 6.87 -10.99 -6.84
C ALA A 131 7.77 -9.74 -6.67
N LEU A 132 8.35 -9.51 -5.49
CA LEU A 132 9.21 -8.35 -5.24
C LEU A 132 10.54 -8.45 -5.98
N PRO A 133 11.00 -7.36 -6.64
CA PRO A 133 12.35 -7.31 -7.17
C PRO A 133 13.40 -7.45 -6.05
N LYS A 134 14.44 -8.27 -6.25
CA LYS A 134 15.48 -8.56 -5.24
C LYS A 134 16.08 -7.31 -4.59
N GLY A 135 16.26 -6.22 -5.35
CA GLY A 135 16.83 -4.96 -4.85
C GLY A 135 15.86 -4.08 -4.05
N GLN A 136 14.59 -4.45 -3.94
CA GLN A 136 13.53 -3.65 -3.30
C GLN A 136 12.92 -4.32 -2.06
N ILE A 137 13.44 -5.50 -1.68
CA ILE A 137 12.98 -6.26 -0.52
C ILE A 137 13.10 -5.44 0.77
N TRP A 138 14.20 -4.67 0.92
CA TRP A 138 14.38 -3.81 2.09
C TRP A 138 13.30 -2.73 2.19
N ALA A 139 13.08 -1.98 1.11
CA ALA A 139 12.11 -0.88 1.12
C ALA A 139 10.69 -1.37 1.41
N TYR A 140 10.34 -2.56 0.89
CA TYR A 140 9.09 -3.24 1.22
C TYR A 140 9.01 -3.57 2.71
N PHE A 141 10.00 -4.27 3.28
CA PHE A 141 9.91 -4.68 4.68
C PHE A 141 10.01 -3.50 5.67
N ASP A 142 10.83 -2.48 5.39
CA ASP A 142 10.86 -1.25 6.21
C ASP A 142 9.50 -0.54 6.19
N SER A 143 8.88 -0.46 5.00
CA SER A 143 7.56 0.12 4.84
C SER A 143 6.47 -0.69 5.54
N TYR A 144 6.53 -2.01 5.45
CA TYR A 144 5.59 -2.93 6.08
C TYR A 144 5.73 -2.85 7.61
N GLU A 145 6.95 -2.85 8.16
CA GLU A 145 7.17 -2.67 9.59
C GLU A 145 6.59 -1.34 10.09
N LYS A 146 6.79 -0.24 9.33
CA LYS A 146 6.22 1.07 9.66
C LYS A 146 4.70 1.05 9.61
N ALA A 147 4.11 0.42 8.59
CA ALA A 147 2.67 0.25 8.49
C ALA A 147 2.10 -0.55 9.68
N LEU A 148 2.76 -1.63 10.10
CA LEU A 148 2.35 -2.39 11.30
C LEU A 148 2.42 -1.53 12.57
N LYS A 149 3.42 -0.65 12.69
CA LYS A 149 3.52 0.34 13.78
C LYS A 149 2.43 1.41 13.72
N GLU A 150 2.08 1.89 12.53
CA GLU A 150 1.04 2.92 12.34
C GLU A 150 -0.37 2.35 12.57
N ILE A 151 -0.62 1.12 12.16
CA ILE A 151 -1.90 0.40 12.37
C ILE A 151 -2.03 -0.10 13.84
N SER A 152 -1.06 0.20 14.71
CA SER A 152 -0.93 -0.33 16.08
C SER A 152 -2.02 0.06 17.09
N THR A 153 -3.07 0.76 16.66
CA THR A 153 -4.22 1.08 17.52
C THR A 153 -5.04 -0.16 17.91
N GLU A 154 -4.97 -1.24 17.11
CA GLU A 154 -5.56 -2.55 17.46
C GLU A 154 -4.63 -3.70 17.02
N TRP A 155 -3.55 -3.91 17.78
CA TRP A 155 -2.68 -5.07 17.55
C TRP A 155 -3.44 -6.37 17.80
N ASN A 156 -3.76 -7.12 16.75
CA ASN A 156 -4.49 -8.38 16.83
C ASN A 156 -3.70 -9.54 16.20
N GLU A 157 -4.30 -10.74 16.17
CA GLU A 157 -3.68 -11.96 15.66
C GLU A 157 -3.16 -11.81 14.22
N LYS A 158 -3.86 -11.03 13.39
CA LYS A 158 -3.46 -10.76 12.01
C LYS A 158 -2.16 -9.97 11.95
N GLN A 159 -1.99 -8.91 12.76
CA GLN A 159 -0.74 -8.16 12.81
C GLN A 159 0.41 -9.00 13.43
N SER A 160 0.10 -9.85 14.41
CA SER A 160 1.10 -10.80 14.94
C SER A 160 1.59 -11.77 13.85
N ASN A 161 0.69 -12.36 13.06
CA ASN A 161 1.05 -13.28 11.98
C ASN A 161 1.82 -12.56 10.87
N ALA A 162 1.42 -11.34 10.52
CA ALA A 162 2.16 -10.48 9.60
C ALA A 162 3.59 -10.18 10.11
N LEU A 163 3.75 -9.86 11.40
CA LEU A 163 5.07 -9.61 12.00
C LEU A 163 5.95 -10.87 11.95
N ILE A 164 5.39 -12.04 12.29
CA ILE A 164 6.08 -13.33 12.20
C ILE A 164 6.51 -13.61 10.75
N PHE A 165 5.61 -13.39 9.79
CA PHE A 165 5.89 -13.55 8.37
C PHE A 165 7.06 -12.69 7.92
N VAL A 166 7.03 -11.39 8.22
CA VAL A 166 8.08 -10.43 7.84
C VAL A 166 9.42 -10.82 8.46
N PHE A 167 9.42 -11.23 9.74
CA PHE A 167 10.63 -11.65 10.43
C PHE A 167 11.28 -12.88 9.81
N LYS A 168 10.50 -13.96 9.58
CA LYS A 168 11.02 -15.20 8.96
C LYS A 168 11.64 -14.93 7.60
N HIS A 169 10.97 -14.17 6.75
CA HIS A 169 11.47 -13.85 5.41
C HIS A 169 12.68 -12.91 5.46
N SER A 170 12.71 -11.97 6.40
CA SER A 170 13.85 -11.05 6.57
C SER A 170 15.12 -11.79 7.00
N ILE A 171 15.01 -12.80 7.88
CA ILE A 171 16.17 -13.64 8.27
C ILE A 171 16.71 -14.42 7.07
N ASN A 172 15.83 -14.99 6.25
CA ASN A 172 16.22 -15.85 5.14
C ASN A 172 16.69 -15.09 3.89
N THR A 173 16.40 -13.78 3.81
CA THR A 173 16.86 -12.96 2.67
C THR A 173 18.34 -12.60 2.83
N ASN A 174 19.17 -12.97 1.85
CA ASN A 174 20.60 -12.64 1.87
C ASN A 174 20.87 -11.18 1.44
N ASN A 175 21.61 -10.47 2.28
CA ASN A 175 22.55 -9.42 1.89
C ASN A 175 21.97 -8.14 1.23
N TYR A 176 21.22 -7.34 1.98
CA TYR A 176 21.10 -5.89 1.73
C TYR A 176 21.67 -5.11 2.92
N LYS A 177 22.22 -3.92 2.63
CA LYS A 177 23.06 -3.10 3.52
C LYS A 177 22.50 -2.91 4.94
N ASP A 178 21.17 -2.86 5.05
CA ASP A 178 20.46 -2.50 6.27
C ASP A 178 19.66 -3.66 6.89
N LYS A 179 19.95 -4.91 6.53
CA LYS A 179 19.30 -6.12 7.07
C LYS A 179 19.34 -6.17 8.60
N ASN A 180 20.50 -5.91 9.18
CA ASN A 180 20.68 -5.96 10.63
C ASN A 180 19.80 -4.90 11.33
N TYR A 181 19.66 -3.72 10.73
CA TYR A 181 18.82 -2.66 11.26
C TYR A 181 17.33 -3.04 11.24
N LEU A 182 16.85 -3.61 10.12
CA LEU A 182 15.48 -4.12 10.05
C LEU A 182 15.25 -5.25 11.07
N LEU A 183 16.14 -6.23 11.17
CA LEU A 183 16.02 -7.34 12.12
C LEU A 183 15.97 -6.85 13.57
N MET A 184 16.80 -5.87 13.93
CA MET A 184 16.77 -5.25 15.26
C MET A 184 15.40 -4.62 15.58
N ARG A 185 14.83 -3.87 14.64
CA ARG A 185 13.50 -3.26 14.80
C ARG A 185 12.38 -4.28 14.88
N LEU A 186 12.46 -5.34 14.08
CA LEU A 186 11.49 -6.44 14.12
C LEU A 186 11.57 -7.20 15.45
N LEU A 187 12.78 -7.45 15.98
CA LEU A 187 12.96 -8.07 17.29
C LEU A 187 12.37 -7.22 18.43
N GLU A 188 12.51 -5.90 18.36
CA GLU A 188 11.89 -4.96 19.31
C GLU A 188 10.35 -5.02 19.27
N LEU A 189 9.77 -5.09 18.07
CA LEU A 189 8.33 -5.28 17.92
C LEU A 189 7.88 -6.66 18.43
N ILE A 190 8.64 -7.71 18.11
CA ILE A 190 8.35 -9.08 18.53
C ILE A 190 8.30 -9.17 20.06
N SER A 191 9.30 -8.60 20.75
CA SER A 191 9.39 -8.67 22.21
C SER A 191 8.29 -7.90 22.92
N THR A 192 7.70 -6.89 22.27
CA THR A 192 6.66 -6.04 22.86
C THR A 192 5.24 -6.43 22.45
N LYS A 193 5.07 -7.17 21.36
CA LYS A 193 3.76 -7.43 20.75
C LYS A 193 3.37 -8.90 20.63
N LEU A 194 4.32 -9.82 20.55
CA LEU A 194 4.01 -11.25 20.50
C LEU A 194 3.92 -11.85 21.91
N ASN A 195 2.96 -12.74 22.12
CA ASN A 195 2.88 -13.55 23.33
C ASN A 195 3.72 -14.83 23.24
N ASP A 196 3.91 -15.53 24.36
CA ASP A 196 4.72 -16.75 24.42
C ASP A 196 4.33 -17.80 23.37
N LYS A 197 3.03 -18.02 23.16
CA LYS A 197 2.53 -18.96 22.14
C LYS A 197 2.95 -18.56 20.73
N GLN A 198 2.93 -17.26 20.43
CA GLN A 198 3.34 -16.71 19.14
C GLN A 198 4.86 -16.72 18.97
N LEU A 199 5.64 -16.55 20.05
CA LEU A 199 7.10 -16.67 19.99
C LEU A 199 7.55 -18.07 19.56
N TYR A 200 6.84 -19.12 19.97
CA TYR A 200 7.11 -20.48 19.48
C TYR A 200 6.94 -20.65 17.97
N LEU A 201 6.18 -19.77 17.31
CA LEU A 201 6.03 -19.81 15.86
C LEU A 201 7.24 -19.23 15.13
N LEU A 202 8.20 -18.59 15.82
CA LEU A 202 9.40 -18.00 15.21
C LEU A 202 10.54 -19.02 15.02
N VAL A 203 10.54 -20.11 15.80
CA VAL A 203 11.53 -21.21 15.79
C VAL A 203 11.10 -22.28 14.78
#